data_AF-A8HVD8-F1
#
_entry.id   AF-A8HVD8-F1
#
_cell.length_a   1.000
_cell.length_b   1.000
_cell.length_c   1.000
_cell.angle_alpha   90.00
_cell.angle_beta   90.00
_cell.angle_gamma   90.00
#
_symmetry.space_group_name_H-M   'P 1'
#
loop_
_entity.id
_entity.type
_entity.pdbx_description
1 polymer ?
#
loop_
_entity_poly.entity_id
_entity_poly.type
_entity_poly.pdbx_seq_one_letter_code
_entity_poly.pdbx_strand_id
1 'polypeptide(L)'
;MKSQLEARNLELKTEASAVAAKLDGQKVVILRQAGETGQLYGSVSTRDIAGAFTADGFTVDRQQIVLNHPIKTIGLHVLPVTLHPEVEVKVNVVVARSADEAERLARGEEIRRPGDEDEDEVEDVAAEAEEAEEATEA
;
A
#
# COMPACT_ATOMS: atom_id res chain seq x y z
N MET A 1 1.51 -14.82 -37.51
CA MET A 1 2.50 -14.47 -36.47
C MET A 1 2.07 -13.30 -35.59
N LYS A 2 1.48 -12.21 -36.11
CA LYS A 2 0.95 -11.10 -35.28
C LYS A 2 -0.21 -11.49 -34.35
N SER A 3 -1.20 -12.24 -34.87
CA SER A 3 -2.37 -12.68 -34.08
C SER A 3 -2.04 -13.58 -32.88
N GLN A 4 -0.96 -14.37 -32.92
CA GLN A 4 -0.53 -15.19 -31.78
C GLN A 4 0.13 -14.37 -30.66
N LEU A 5 0.77 -13.25 -31.01
CA LEU A 5 1.37 -12.31 -30.06
C LEU A 5 0.29 -11.46 -29.39
N GLU A 6 -0.72 -11.03 -30.13
CA GLU A 6 -1.85 -10.26 -29.58
C GLU A 6 -2.71 -11.13 -28.65
N ALA A 7 -3.00 -12.38 -29.01
CA ALA A 7 -3.75 -13.29 -28.13
C ALA A 7 -3.01 -13.52 -26.80
N ARG A 8 -1.71 -13.81 -26.85
CA ARG A 8 -0.90 -14.01 -25.65
C ARG A 8 -0.77 -12.75 -24.78
N ASN A 9 -0.66 -11.57 -25.39
CA ASN A 9 -0.65 -10.32 -24.63
C ASN A 9 -2.00 -10.06 -23.94
N LEU A 10 -3.11 -10.36 -24.62
CA LEU A 10 -4.43 -10.20 -24.03
C LEU A 10 -4.61 -11.14 -22.84
N GLU A 11 -4.25 -12.42 -22.98
CA GLU A 11 -4.33 -13.41 -21.89
C GLU A 11 -3.51 -12.98 -20.67
N LEU A 12 -2.24 -12.60 -20.88
CA LEU A 12 -1.35 -12.11 -19.82
C LEU A 12 -1.86 -10.83 -19.15
N LYS A 13 -2.47 -9.92 -19.93
CA LYS A 13 -3.09 -8.71 -19.39
C LYS A 13 -4.28 -9.05 -18.49
N THR A 14 -5.16 -9.96 -18.91
CA THR A 14 -6.29 -10.41 -18.07
C THR A 14 -5.83 -11.08 -16.78
N GLU A 15 -4.83 -11.96 -16.85
CA GLU A 15 -4.26 -12.59 -15.66
C GLU A 15 -3.63 -11.56 -14.72
N ALA A 16 -2.83 -10.63 -15.27
CA ALA A 16 -2.23 -9.54 -14.51
C ALA A 16 -3.26 -8.61 -13.88
N SER A 17 -4.35 -8.27 -14.59
CA SER A 17 -5.45 -7.48 -14.03
C SER A 17 -6.21 -8.21 -12.91
N ALA A 18 -6.37 -9.54 -13.02
CA ALA A 18 -7.00 -10.33 -11.97
C ALA A 18 -6.14 -10.41 -10.69
N VAL A 19 -4.82 -10.46 -10.85
CA VAL A 19 -3.86 -10.40 -9.73
C VAL A 19 -3.78 -8.99 -9.16
N ALA A 20 -3.77 -7.97 -10.03
CA ALA A 20 -3.79 -6.56 -9.66
C ALA A 20 -4.98 -6.22 -8.75
N ALA A 21 -6.19 -6.63 -9.12
CA ALA A 21 -7.39 -6.38 -8.32
C ALA A 21 -7.34 -6.99 -6.91
N LYS A 22 -6.52 -8.03 -6.70
CA LYS A 22 -6.34 -8.65 -5.38
C LYS A 22 -5.20 -8.02 -4.58
N LEU A 23 -4.21 -7.46 -5.28
CA LEU A 23 -3.05 -6.80 -4.69
C LEU A 23 -3.31 -5.32 -4.39
N ASP A 24 -4.21 -4.68 -5.13
CA ASP A 24 -4.53 -3.27 -4.94
C ASP A 24 -5.13 -3.04 -3.55
N GLY A 25 -4.48 -2.17 -2.78
CA GLY A 25 -4.87 -1.88 -1.40
C GLY A 25 -4.47 -2.92 -0.35
N GLN A 26 -3.80 -4.02 -0.73
CA GLN A 26 -3.23 -4.95 0.25
C GLN A 26 -2.23 -4.23 1.16
N LYS A 27 -2.31 -4.58 2.44
CA LYS A 27 -1.40 -4.10 3.48
C LYS A 27 -0.50 -5.24 3.91
N VAL A 28 0.81 -5.08 3.75
CA VAL A 28 1.79 -6.04 4.24
C VAL A 28 2.55 -5.44 5.41
N VAL A 29 2.74 -6.24 6.46
CA VAL A 29 3.48 -5.82 7.66
C VAL A 29 4.89 -6.39 7.61
N ILE A 30 5.88 -5.51 7.75
CA ILE A 30 7.29 -5.89 7.82
C ILE A 30 7.84 -5.54 9.20
N LEU A 31 8.25 -6.57 9.95
CA LEU A 31 8.85 -6.42 11.27
C LEU A 31 10.37 -6.27 11.16
N ARG A 32 10.90 -5.11 11.55
CA ARG A 32 12.33 -4.84 11.59
C ARG A 32 12.72 -3.98 12.79
N GLN A 33 13.90 -4.24 13.34
CA GLN A 33 14.45 -3.46 14.44
C GLN A 33 14.68 -2.01 14.00
N ALA A 34 14.11 -1.07 14.77
CA ALA A 34 14.27 0.36 14.60
C ALA A 34 14.67 1.02 15.92
N GLY A 35 15.38 2.14 15.83
CA GLY A 35 15.74 2.99 16.95
C GLY A 35 14.54 3.80 17.45
N GLU A 36 14.69 4.40 18.63
CA GLU A 36 13.63 5.19 19.29
C GLU A 36 13.18 6.42 18.48
N THR A 37 14.02 6.90 17.56
CA THR A 37 13.73 8.02 16.65
C THR A 37 12.94 7.62 15.39
N GLY A 38 12.56 6.34 15.26
CA GLY A 38 11.83 5.81 14.11
C GLY A 38 12.71 5.47 12.90
N GLN A 39 14.04 5.58 13.03
CA GLN A 39 15.00 5.14 12.02
C GLN A 39 15.26 3.63 12.17
N LEU A 40 15.17 2.90 11.07
CA LEU A 40 15.50 1.47 11.01
C LEU A 40 17.01 1.28 11.14
N TYR A 41 17.43 0.25 11.89
CA TYR A 41 18.84 -0.11 11.98
C TYR A 41 19.39 -0.75 10.69
N GLY A 42 18.50 -1.06 9.74
CA GLY A 42 18.85 -1.52 8.40
C GLY A 42 18.00 -0.82 7.34
N SER A 43 17.96 -1.39 6.14
CA SER A 43 17.08 -0.93 5.06
C SER A 43 16.10 -2.03 4.69
N VAL A 44 14.85 -1.67 4.47
CA VAL A 44 13.88 -2.54 3.82
C VAL A 44 14.06 -2.39 2.31
N SER A 45 14.39 -3.49 1.65
CA SER A 45 14.62 -3.56 0.22
C SER A 45 13.43 -4.21 -0.50
N THR A 46 13.40 -4.14 -1.83
CA THR A 46 12.39 -4.85 -2.64
C THR A 46 12.37 -6.36 -2.39
N ARG A 47 13.49 -6.95 -1.95
CA ARG A 47 13.55 -8.38 -1.60
C ARG A 47 12.76 -8.70 -0.33
N ASP A 48 12.87 -7.84 0.69
CA ASP A 48 12.13 -8.02 1.94
C ASP A 48 10.63 -7.85 1.69
N ILE A 49 10.25 -6.87 0.87
CA ILE A 49 8.85 -6.60 0.51
C ILE A 49 8.27 -7.76 -0.30
N ALA A 50 8.98 -8.23 -1.35
CA ALA A 50 8.55 -9.39 -2.14
C ALA A 50 8.40 -10.66 -1.28
N GLY A 51 9.33 -10.89 -0.35
CA GLY A 51 9.27 -12.02 0.58
C GLY A 51 8.05 -11.94 1.51
N ALA A 52 7.71 -10.75 1.99
CA ALA A 52 6.54 -10.53 2.84
C ALA A 52 5.23 -10.76 2.08
N PHE A 53 5.11 -10.26 0.84
CA PHE A 53 3.95 -10.56 -0.02
C PHE A 53 3.82 -12.06 -0.33
N THR A 54 4.94 -12.74 -0.55
CA THR A 54 4.95 -14.19 -0.80
C THR A 54 4.47 -14.97 0.43
N ALA A 55 4.82 -14.51 1.64
CA ALA A 55 4.33 -15.10 2.89
C ALA A 55 2.82 -14.93 3.07
N ASP A 56 2.26 -13.80 2.62
CA ASP A 56 0.80 -13.54 2.61
C ASP A 56 0.05 -14.23 1.46
N GLY A 57 0.77 -15.03 0.65
CA GLY A 57 0.18 -15.84 -0.43
C GLY A 57 0.13 -15.14 -1.79
N PHE A 58 0.80 -14.00 -1.95
CA PHE A 58 0.92 -13.28 -3.21
C PHE A 58 2.32 -13.42 -3.82
N THR A 59 2.39 -13.97 -5.02
CA THR A 59 3.66 -14.11 -5.75
C THR A 59 4.02 -12.78 -6.44
N VAL A 60 4.72 -11.89 -5.71
CA VAL A 60 5.26 -10.63 -6.26
C VAL A 60 6.77 -10.77 -6.43
N ASP A 61 7.29 -10.53 -7.62
CA ASP A 61 8.74 -10.52 -7.86
C ASP A 61 9.36 -9.18 -7.47
N ARG A 62 10.61 -9.20 -7.00
CA ARG A 62 11.37 -7.99 -6.67
C ARG A 62 11.54 -7.03 -7.85
N GLN A 63 11.48 -7.51 -9.09
CA GLN A 63 11.56 -6.69 -10.30
C GLN A 63 10.27 -5.92 -10.59
N GLN A 64 9.14 -6.37 -10.05
CA GLN A 64 7.84 -5.74 -10.22
C GLN A 64 7.63 -4.59 -9.22
N ILE A 65 8.42 -4.54 -8.13
CA ILE A 65 8.31 -3.51 -7.11
C ILE A 65 9.15 -2.30 -7.51
N VAL A 66 8.51 -1.16 -7.70
CA VAL A 66 9.20 0.09 -8.02
C VAL A 66 9.58 0.79 -6.71
N LEU A 67 10.86 0.72 -6.38
CA LEU A 67 11.43 1.35 -5.19
C LEU A 67 12.58 2.26 -5.60
N ASN A 68 12.37 3.58 -5.53
CA ASN A 68 13.39 4.58 -5.87
C ASN A 68 14.48 4.67 -4.79
N HIS A 69 14.08 4.57 -3.51
CA HIS A 69 14.99 4.66 -2.38
C HIS A 69 14.68 3.56 -1.35
N PRO A 70 15.69 2.92 -0.74
CA PRO A 70 15.46 1.96 0.33
C PRO A 70 14.73 2.61 1.52
N ILE A 71 13.76 1.91 2.09
CA ILE A 71 13.00 2.41 3.24
C ILE A 71 13.87 2.26 4.50
N LYS A 72 14.06 3.37 5.20
CA LYS A 72 14.87 3.47 6.43
C LYS A 72 14.07 4.00 7.63
N THR A 73 12.77 4.19 7.48
CA THR A 73 11.90 4.70 8.53
C THR A 73 10.75 3.73 8.78
N ILE A 74 10.33 3.64 10.04
CA ILE A 74 9.07 2.97 10.40
C ILE A 74 7.88 3.82 9.95
N GLY A 75 6.75 3.17 9.69
CA GLY A 75 5.53 3.84 9.23
C GLY A 75 4.88 3.15 8.04
N LEU A 76 3.85 3.81 7.49
CA LEU A 76 3.14 3.36 6.31
C LEU A 76 3.80 3.94 5.06
N HIS A 77 4.19 3.07 4.13
CA HIS A 77 4.82 3.44 2.88
C HIS A 77 3.99 2.89 1.72
N VAL A 78 3.51 3.78 0.85
CA VAL A 78 2.77 3.38 -0.36
C VAL A 78 3.77 3.19 -1.50
N LEU A 79 3.75 2.02 -2.12
CA LEU A 79 4.69 1.65 -3.18
C LEU A 79 3.93 1.18 -4.42
N PRO A 80 4.31 1.65 -5.62
CA PRO A 80 3.77 1.11 -6.86
C PRO A 80 4.41 -0.24 -7.20
N VAL A 81 3.56 -1.18 -7.63
CA VAL A 81 3.94 -2.50 -8.12
C VAL A 81 3.46 -2.64 -9.56
N THR A 82 4.40 -2.77 -10.48
CA THR A 82 4.14 -2.96 -11.91
C THR A 82 4.10 -4.46 -12.21
N LEU A 83 2.91 -5.03 -12.33
CA LEU A 83 2.73 -6.44 -12.66
C LEU A 83 2.91 -6.70 -14.15
N HIS A 84 2.41 -5.78 -14.98
CA HIS A 84 2.50 -5.80 -16.43
C HIS A 84 2.76 -4.37 -16.94
N PRO A 85 3.38 -4.14 -18.10
CA PRO A 85 3.61 -2.79 -18.66
C PRO A 85 2.36 -1.92 -18.83
N GLU A 86 1.16 -2.50 -18.72
CA GLU A 86 -0.12 -1.78 -18.78
C GLU A 86 -0.92 -1.85 -17.47
N VAL A 87 -0.37 -2.48 -16.42
CA VAL A 87 -1.06 -2.71 -15.15
C VAL A 87 -0.10 -2.43 -13.98
N GLU A 88 -0.35 -1.30 -13.32
CA GLU A 88 0.32 -0.88 -12.10
C GLU A 88 -0.71 -0.79 -10.96
N VAL A 89 -0.32 -1.25 -9.77
CA VAL A 89 -1.14 -1.20 -8.55
C VAL A 89 -0.38 -0.56 -7.41
N LYS A 90 -1.09 0.00 -6.44
CA LYS A 90 -0.48 0.58 -5.24
C LYS A 90 -0.68 -0.36 -4.06
N VAL A 91 0.42 -0.67 -3.38
CA VAL A 91 0.40 -1.50 -2.18
C VAL A 91 0.88 -0.72 -0.97
N ASN A 92 0.33 -1.05 0.20
CA ASN A 92 0.67 -0.41 1.46
C ASN A 92 1.64 -1.31 2.23
N VAL A 93 2.83 -0.79 2.51
CA VAL A 93 3.84 -1.49 3.32
C VAL A 93 3.93 -0.82 4.67
N VAL A 94 3.52 -1.54 5.72
CA VAL A 94 3.61 -1.07 7.10
C VAL A 94 4.89 -1.63 7.70
N VAL A 95 5.83 -0.75 8.03
CA VAL A 95 7.08 -1.14 8.68
C VAL A 95 7.00 -0.82 10.18
N ALA A 96 7.16 -1.84 11.02
CA ALA A 96 7.04 -1.72 12.47
C ALA A 96 8.16 -2.45 13.21
N ARG A 97 8.44 -2.04 14.45
CA ARG A 97 9.46 -2.68 15.31
C ARG A 97 8.95 -3.88 16.09
N SER A 98 7.63 -4.07 16.20
CA SER A 98 6.99 -5.18 16.91
C SER A 98 5.58 -5.42 16.38
N ALA A 99 5.07 -6.65 16.53
CA ALA A 99 3.74 -7.05 16.04
C ALA A 99 2.60 -6.20 16.66
N ASP A 100 2.78 -5.80 17.92
CA ASP A 100 1.84 -4.93 18.64
C ASP A 100 1.76 -3.52 18.02
N GLU A 101 2.90 -2.94 17.62
CA GLU A 101 2.94 -1.66 16.91
C GLU A 101 2.47 -1.77 15.46
N ALA A 102 2.66 -2.92 14.82
CA ALA A 102 2.13 -3.15 13.48
C ALA A 102 0.60 -3.09 13.47
N GLU A 103 -0.06 -3.69 14.46
CA GLU A 103 -1.52 -3.66 14.57
C GLU A 103 -2.03 -2.24 14.86
N ARG A 104 -1.32 -1.47 15.70
CA ARG A 104 -1.64 -0.07 15.97
C ARG A 104 -1.51 0.83 14.73
N LEU A 105 -0.42 0.68 13.98
CA LEU A 105 -0.22 1.39 12.72
C LEU A 105 -1.22 0.96 11.64
N ALA A 106 -1.54 -0.34 11.56
CA ALA A 106 -2.52 -0.85 10.61
C ALA A 106 -3.96 -0.41 10.92
N ARG A 107 -4.29 -0.20 12.20
CA ARG A 107 -5.58 0.33 12.69
C ARG A 107 -5.70 1.85 12.53
N GLY A 108 -4.62 2.55 12.16
CA GLY A 108 -4.65 4.00 11.99
C GLY A 108 -4.52 4.78 13.30
N GLU A 109 -4.03 4.15 14.38
CA GLU A 109 -3.74 4.86 15.62
C GLU A 109 -2.33 5.46 15.54
N GLU A 110 -2.31 6.68 15.03
CA GLU A 110 -1.18 7.59 14.97
C GLU A 110 -0.42 7.62 16.32
N ILE A 111 0.87 7.30 16.31
CA ILE A 111 1.75 7.78 17.37
C ILE A 111 1.88 9.28 17.14
N ARG A 112 0.95 10.06 17.70
CA ARG A 112 1.10 11.51 17.80
C ARG A 112 2.34 11.79 18.62
N ARG A 113 3.43 12.20 17.96
CA ARG A 113 4.45 12.99 18.64
C ARG A 113 3.79 14.34 18.95
N PRO A 114 3.81 14.81 20.21
CA PRO A 114 3.38 16.16 20.50
C PRO A 114 4.38 17.11 19.83
N GLY A 115 4.05 17.69 18.68
CA GLY A 115 4.88 18.77 18.10
C GLY A 115 4.86 19.02 16.59
N ASP A 116 4.24 18.19 15.75
CA ASP A 116 4.23 18.47 14.30
C ASP A 116 2.83 18.96 13.89
N GLU A 117 2.65 20.28 14.00
CA GLU A 117 1.70 21.05 13.21
C GLU A 117 2.20 21.04 11.74
N ASP A 118 1.24 21.05 10.80
CA ASP A 118 1.36 21.30 9.36
C ASP A 118 1.25 20.11 8.37
N GLU A 119 0.14 20.17 7.62
CA GLU A 119 0.00 19.94 6.18
C GLU A 119 -0.09 18.50 5.64
N ASP A 120 -1.31 17.95 5.64
CA ASP A 120 -1.86 17.27 4.45
C ASP A 120 -3.39 17.42 4.46
N GLU A 121 -3.83 18.55 3.93
CA GLU A 121 -5.18 18.77 3.41
C GLU A 121 -5.28 18.07 2.05
N VAL A 122 -6.15 17.05 1.92
CA VAL A 122 -6.96 16.80 0.70
C VAL A 122 -8.16 15.90 1.04
N GLU A 123 -9.31 16.56 1.18
CA GLU A 123 -10.55 16.31 0.43
C GLU A 123 -11.02 14.84 0.27
N ASP A 124 -11.96 14.41 1.13
CA ASP A 124 -13.17 13.67 0.70
C ASP A 124 -14.14 13.44 1.89
N VAL A 125 -15.04 14.40 2.11
CA VAL A 125 -16.40 14.12 2.63
C VAL A 125 -17.41 14.99 1.89
N ALA A 126 -17.39 14.89 0.56
CA ALA A 126 -18.58 15.17 -0.22
C ALA A 126 -19.45 13.91 -0.23
N ALA A 127 -20.58 13.96 0.50
CA ALA A 127 -21.82 13.20 0.34
C ALA A 127 -22.32 12.49 1.60
N GLU A 128 -22.95 13.24 2.51
CA GLU A 128 -24.13 12.74 3.20
C GLU A 128 -25.27 13.78 3.08
N ALA A 129 -26.19 13.46 2.17
CA ALA A 129 -27.62 13.73 2.21
C ALA A 129 -28.10 15.16 2.51
N GLU A 130 -28.21 15.93 1.43
CA GLU A 130 -29.38 16.74 1.14
C GLU A 130 -30.64 15.85 1.15
N GLU A 131 -31.29 15.68 2.30
CA GLU A 131 -32.71 15.29 2.41
C GLU A 131 -33.22 15.59 3.84
N ALA A 132 -33.62 16.84 4.08
CA ALA A 132 -34.61 17.22 5.10
C ALA A 132 -35.05 18.68 4.92
N GLU A 133 -35.50 19.06 3.72
CA GLU A 133 -36.48 20.14 3.60
C GLU A 133 -37.84 19.48 3.35
N GLU A 134 -38.78 19.74 4.27
CA GLU A 134 -40.24 19.51 4.23
C GLU A 134 -40.82 18.56 5.29
N ALA A 135 -40.97 19.09 6.52
CA ALA A 135 -42.05 18.80 7.46
C ALA A 135 -42.17 19.98 8.44
N THR A 136 -42.98 21.00 8.11
CA THR A 136 -44.27 21.33 8.75
C THR A 136 -44.26 21.54 10.28
N GLU A 137 -44.62 22.78 10.64
CA GLU A 137 -45.44 23.17 11.82
C GLU A 137 -44.78 23.24 13.21
N ALA A 138 -44.44 24.47 13.62
CA ALA A 138 -44.74 25.04 14.94
C ALA A 138 -44.73 26.57 14.88
#